data_AF-A0A534HM17-F1
#
_entry.id   AF-A0A534HM17-F1
#
_cell.length_a   1.000
_cell.length_b   1.000
_cell.length_c   1.000
_cell.angle_alpha   90.00
_cell.angle_beta   90.00
_cell.angle_gamma   90.00
#
_symmetry.space_group_name_H-M   'P 1'
#
loop_
_entity.id
_entity.type
_entity.pdbx_description
1 polymer ?
#
loop_
_entity_poly.entity_id
_entity_poly.type
_entity_poly.pdbx_seq_one_letter_code
_entity_poly.pdbx_strand_id
1 'polypeptide(L)'
;MKPRLATPLLAIVAEGLLSRLSFGLINFSLPLYARHLGLSLTEVGVLAALSSAVALGFKPLVGWAADRFGLKRMYLVAISARSLVSLAFGFAITPWELFAIRGAHGISRSLRDPSANALLAEHGGEKSVASAFAWYQTAKTVAGSLSRALAGVLLTITAANYTLVFLIAFGLSVLPLLAVARYVKEHRDPTVPREHRGSSAALLAGGEDAGPSGSAMPGHPRVLPFVGLGFVMAGTAEMLNSLFPVLATEYAGLSSAQAGVIYAVSTLGIIFSGPIFGWLSDTVSRRLVLAVRAVANTGSSILYLLFPTFAGIAVAKAADDMGRAAFRPAWGSLMAEVSSFDRRNRARTMGWMSMGEDAGAALAPILAAFLWGTWGIAALMGFRVVLAAATELYVLLITRSPAEQRVERPAAILPARRAGR
;
A
#
# COMPACT_ATOMS: atom_id res chain seq x y z
N MET A 1 8.90 29.52 -18.69
CA MET A 1 7.71 28.85 -19.29
C MET A 1 7.30 27.71 -18.37
N LYS A 2 6.05 27.67 -17.87
CA LYS A 2 5.57 26.55 -17.03
C LYS A 2 5.57 25.27 -17.88
N PRO A 3 6.19 24.17 -17.46
CA PRO A 3 6.17 22.93 -18.24
C PRO A 3 4.71 22.47 -18.33
N ARG A 4 4.12 22.49 -19.53
CA ARG A 4 2.81 21.87 -19.77
C ARG A 4 2.99 20.38 -19.58
N LEU A 5 2.35 19.81 -18.56
CA LEU A 5 2.32 18.36 -18.34
C LEU A 5 1.85 17.67 -19.63
N ALA A 6 2.59 16.66 -20.09
CA ALA A 6 2.23 15.92 -21.30
C ALA A 6 0.86 15.26 -21.12
N THR A 7 0.00 15.32 -22.16
CA THR A 7 -1.36 14.77 -22.13
C THR A 7 -1.46 13.30 -21.64
N PRO A 8 -0.53 12.39 -22.00
CA PRO A 8 -0.54 11.02 -21.47
C PRO A 8 -0.32 10.94 -19.96
N LEU A 9 0.57 11.79 -19.41
CA LEU A 9 0.84 11.85 -17.98
C LEU A 9 -0.40 12.32 -17.20
N LEU A 10 -1.09 13.33 -17.71
CA LEU A 10 -2.37 13.79 -17.14
C LEU A 10 -3.44 12.69 -17.17
N ALA A 11 -3.50 11.90 -18.25
CA ALA A 11 -4.44 10.79 -18.36
C ALA A 11 -4.15 9.68 -17.35
N ILE A 12 -2.89 9.33 -17.11
CA ILE A 12 -2.49 8.33 -16.11
C ILE A 12 -2.74 8.84 -14.68
N VAL A 13 -2.52 10.13 -14.43
CA VAL A 13 -2.84 10.76 -13.16
C VAL A 13 -4.35 10.75 -12.91
N ALA A 14 -5.14 11.15 -13.90
CA ALA A 14 -6.60 11.14 -13.85
C ALA A 14 -7.14 9.71 -13.65
N GLU A 15 -6.57 8.72 -14.36
CA GLU A 15 -6.88 7.31 -14.14
C GLU A 15 -6.71 6.96 -12.66
N GLY A 16 -5.54 7.27 -12.08
CA GLY A 16 -5.22 6.86 -10.72
C GLY A 16 -6.19 7.44 -9.68
N LEU A 17 -6.65 8.67 -9.91
CA LEU A 17 -7.64 9.36 -9.08
C LEU A 17 -9.02 8.73 -9.21
N LEU A 18 -9.51 8.58 -10.44
CA LEU A 18 -10.82 7.99 -10.72
C LEU A 18 -10.89 6.53 -10.25
N SER A 19 -9.81 5.77 -10.43
CA SER A 19 -9.68 4.40 -9.91
C SER A 19 -9.76 4.32 -8.40
N ARG A 20 -9.32 5.35 -7.67
CA ARG A 20 -9.44 5.45 -6.20
C ARG A 20 -10.84 5.89 -5.79
N LEU A 21 -11.47 6.78 -6.56
CA LEU A 21 -12.87 7.15 -6.36
C LEU A 21 -13.84 5.98 -6.56
N SER A 22 -13.60 5.12 -7.55
CA SER A 22 -14.43 3.93 -7.77
C SER A 22 -14.23 2.89 -6.65
N PHE A 23 -12.99 2.47 -6.39
CA PHE A 23 -12.75 1.37 -5.45
C PHE A 23 -12.80 1.76 -3.97
N GLY A 24 -12.81 3.04 -3.63
CA GLY A 24 -13.10 3.46 -2.26
C GLY A 24 -14.50 2.99 -1.83
N LEU A 25 -15.49 3.10 -2.73
CA LEU A 25 -16.86 2.60 -2.52
C LEU A 25 -16.84 1.11 -2.20
N ILE A 26 -16.21 0.31 -3.08
CA ILE A 26 -16.11 -1.15 -2.91
C ILE A 26 -15.38 -1.50 -1.62
N ASN A 27 -14.22 -0.89 -1.34
CA ASN A 27 -13.42 -1.24 -0.16
C ASN A 27 -14.13 -0.89 1.16
N PHE A 28 -14.99 0.13 1.18
CA PHE A 28 -15.79 0.44 2.36
C PHE A 28 -16.97 -0.53 2.51
N SER A 29 -17.71 -0.75 1.42
CA SER A 29 -18.97 -1.49 1.44
C SER A 29 -18.79 -3.00 1.45
N LEU A 30 -17.72 -3.54 0.86
CA LEU A 30 -17.49 -4.99 0.74
C LEU A 30 -17.44 -5.72 2.08
N PRO A 31 -16.67 -5.29 3.11
CA PRO A 31 -16.67 -6.00 4.38
C PRO A 31 -18.02 -5.93 5.10
N LEU A 32 -18.76 -4.82 4.98
CA LEU A 32 -20.13 -4.70 5.50
C LEU A 32 -21.11 -5.63 4.76
N TYR A 33 -20.98 -5.71 3.44
CA TYR A 33 -21.81 -6.60 2.61
C TYR A 33 -21.53 -8.07 2.89
N ALA A 34 -20.26 -8.44 3.05
CA ALA A 34 -19.86 -9.77 3.46
C ALA A 34 -20.49 -10.17 4.81
N ARG A 35 -20.47 -9.27 5.80
CA ARG A 35 -21.15 -9.50 7.08
C ARG A 35 -22.67 -9.63 6.91
N HIS A 36 -23.27 -8.82 6.05
CA HIS A 36 -24.69 -8.91 5.71
C HIS A 36 -25.08 -10.23 5.05
N LEU A 37 -24.20 -10.82 4.22
CA LEU A 37 -24.37 -12.17 3.64
C LEU A 37 -24.04 -13.32 4.62
N GLY A 38 -23.70 -13.00 5.87
CA GLY A 38 -23.48 -13.99 6.93
C GLY A 38 -22.05 -14.50 7.08
N LEU A 39 -21.05 -13.91 6.39
CA LEU A 39 -19.64 -14.30 6.61
C LEU A 39 -19.23 -13.95 8.04
N SER A 40 -18.50 -14.84 8.70
CA SER A 40 -17.80 -14.57 9.96
C SER A 40 -16.74 -13.47 9.80
N LEU A 41 -16.29 -12.88 10.91
CA LEU A 41 -15.18 -11.91 10.89
C LEU A 41 -13.94 -12.52 10.22
N THR A 42 -13.58 -13.75 10.58
CA THR A 42 -12.42 -14.44 10.00
C THR A 42 -12.54 -14.57 8.49
N GLU A 43 -13.70 -14.94 7.96
CA GLU A 43 -13.95 -15.00 6.52
C GLU A 43 -13.85 -13.62 5.84
N VAL A 44 -14.30 -12.54 6.50
CA VAL A 44 -14.08 -11.16 6.01
C VAL A 44 -12.59 -10.82 5.96
N GLY A 45 -11.81 -11.24 6.96
CA GLY A 45 -10.36 -11.09 6.97
C GLY A 45 -9.69 -11.84 5.81
N VAL A 46 -10.11 -13.08 5.55
CA VAL A 46 -9.65 -13.89 4.39
C VAL A 46 -10.04 -13.21 3.07
N LEU A 47 -11.27 -12.73 2.95
CA LEU A 47 -11.75 -11.99 1.77
C LEU A 47 -10.92 -10.72 1.53
N ALA A 48 -10.58 -9.98 2.59
CA ALA A 48 -9.72 -8.82 2.49
C ALA A 48 -8.32 -9.18 1.96
N ALA A 49 -7.73 -10.27 2.46
CA ALA A 49 -6.41 -10.76 2.10
C ALA A 49 -6.33 -11.37 0.69
N LEU A 50 -7.41 -12.01 0.22
CA LEU A 50 -7.41 -12.85 -0.97
C LEU A 50 -6.87 -12.14 -2.22
N SER A 51 -7.28 -10.89 -2.47
CA SER A 51 -6.79 -10.17 -3.65
C SER A 51 -5.29 -9.91 -3.61
N SER A 52 -4.71 -9.71 -2.43
CA SER A 52 -3.28 -9.47 -2.27
C SER A 52 -2.51 -10.77 -2.46
N ALA A 53 -3.01 -11.88 -1.90
CA ALA A 53 -2.44 -13.22 -2.09
C ALA A 53 -2.45 -13.63 -3.57
N VAL A 54 -3.59 -13.46 -4.26
CA VAL A 54 -3.70 -13.72 -5.70
C VAL A 54 -2.79 -12.78 -6.49
N ALA A 55 -2.77 -11.49 -6.17
CA ALA A 55 -1.90 -10.55 -6.87
C ALA A 55 -0.41 -10.91 -6.73
N LEU A 56 0.01 -11.38 -5.55
CA LEU A 56 1.38 -11.84 -5.27
C LEU A 56 1.73 -13.08 -6.09
N GLY A 57 0.84 -14.09 -6.11
CA GLY A 57 1.05 -15.33 -6.88
C GLY A 57 1.10 -15.12 -8.40
N PHE A 58 0.40 -14.10 -8.90
CA PHE A 58 0.36 -13.78 -10.35
C PHE A 58 1.47 -12.82 -10.80
N LYS A 59 2.34 -12.31 -9.92
CA LYS A 59 3.42 -11.38 -10.29
C LYS A 59 4.32 -11.89 -11.43
N PRO A 60 4.80 -13.16 -11.46
CA PRO A 60 5.66 -13.65 -12.55
C PRO A 60 4.96 -13.63 -13.92
N LEU A 61 3.69 -14.04 -13.94
CA LEU A 61 2.87 -14.08 -15.16
C LEU A 61 2.65 -12.68 -15.76
N VAL A 62 2.52 -11.67 -14.89
CA VAL A 62 2.35 -10.27 -15.30
C VAL A 62 3.58 -9.72 -16.01
N GLY A 63 4.77 -9.98 -15.48
CA GLY A 63 6.03 -9.50 -16.09
C GLY A 63 6.16 -10.03 -17.52
N TRP A 64 5.98 -11.33 -17.68
CA TRP A 64 5.96 -11.98 -19.00
C TRP A 64 4.88 -11.41 -19.93
N ALA A 65 3.67 -11.17 -19.43
CA ALA A 65 2.56 -10.66 -20.25
C ALA A 65 2.80 -9.22 -20.70
N ALA A 66 3.34 -8.36 -19.84
CA ALA A 66 3.71 -6.99 -20.17
C ALA A 66 4.79 -6.94 -21.24
N ASP A 67 5.81 -7.80 -21.14
CA ASP A 67 6.91 -7.87 -22.11
C ASP A 67 6.45 -8.39 -23.48
N ARG A 68 5.55 -9.37 -23.49
CA ARG A 68 5.03 -10.01 -24.71
C ARG A 68 4.01 -9.15 -25.44
N PHE A 69 3.05 -8.59 -24.72
CA PHE A 69 1.88 -7.92 -25.31
C PHE A 69 1.94 -6.40 -25.28
N GLY A 70 2.85 -5.81 -24.50
CA GLY A 70 3.05 -4.36 -24.37
C GLY A 70 2.29 -3.76 -23.17
N LEU A 71 2.93 -2.77 -22.54
CA LEU A 71 2.48 -2.15 -21.29
C LEU A 71 1.09 -1.49 -21.40
N LYS A 72 0.82 -0.72 -22.47
CA LYS A 72 -0.49 -0.05 -22.61
C LYS A 72 -1.62 -1.07 -22.74
N ARG A 73 -1.42 -2.13 -23.54
CA ARG A 73 -2.44 -3.16 -23.75
C ARG A 73 -2.76 -3.89 -22.46
N MET A 74 -1.73 -4.32 -21.72
CA MET A 74 -1.92 -4.97 -20.43
C MET A 74 -2.57 -4.03 -19.40
N TYR A 75 -2.25 -2.74 -19.44
CA TYR A 75 -2.90 -1.75 -18.61
C TYR A 75 -4.39 -1.60 -18.91
N LEU A 76 -4.77 -1.50 -20.20
CA LEU A 76 -6.18 -1.45 -20.62
C LEU A 76 -6.95 -2.73 -20.24
N VAL A 77 -6.33 -3.90 -20.39
CA VAL A 77 -6.91 -5.18 -19.93
C VAL A 77 -7.13 -5.15 -18.42
N ALA A 78 -6.15 -4.68 -17.66
CA ALA A 78 -6.22 -4.62 -16.20
C ALA A 78 -7.35 -3.72 -15.70
N ILE A 79 -7.48 -2.51 -16.24
CA ILE A 79 -8.54 -1.57 -15.84
C ILE A 79 -9.91 -1.99 -16.37
N SER A 80 -10.00 -2.68 -17.51
CA SER A 80 -11.25 -3.29 -17.99
C SER A 80 -11.71 -4.42 -17.07
N ALA A 81 -10.81 -5.33 -16.71
CA ALA A 81 -11.09 -6.40 -15.75
C ALA A 81 -11.52 -5.83 -14.38
N ARG A 82 -10.94 -4.71 -13.97
CA ARG A 82 -11.33 -3.99 -12.75
C ARG A 82 -12.75 -3.46 -12.81
N SER A 83 -13.20 -2.93 -13.95
CA SER A 83 -14.59 -2.52 -14.14
C SER A 83 -15.55 -3.70 -14.11
N LEU A 84 -15.19 -4.82 -14.75
CA LEU A 84 -15.99 -6.05 -14.71
C LEU A 84 -16.11 -6.60 -13.29
N VAL A 85 -15.04 -6.54 -12.49
CA VAL A 85 -15.07 -6.88 -11.05
C VAL A 85 -16.07 -5.99 -10.29
N SER A 86 -16.04 -4.68 -10.50
CA SER A 86 -17.00 -3.76 -9.87
C SER A 86 -18.44 -4.07 -10.25
N LEU A 87 -18.68 -4.40 -11.53
CA LEU A 87 -20.00 -4.82 -12.01
C LEU A 87 -20.45 -6.12 -11.37
N ALA A 88 -19.57 -7.12 -11.32
CA ALA A 88 -19.87 -8.44 -10.76
C ALA A 88 -20.26 -8.35 -9.27
N PHE A 89 -19.65 -7.48 -8.47
CA PHE A 89 -20.07 -7.26 -7.09
C PHE A 89 -21.52 -6.77 -6.97
N GLY A 90 -22.05 -6.05 -7.97
CA GLY A 90 -23.45 -5.61 -7.98
C GLY A 90 -24.46 -6.76 -8.13
N PHE A 91 -24.02 -7.92 -8.65
CA PHE A 91 -24.85 -9.10 -8.87
C PHE A 91 -24.53 -10.25 -7.91
N ALA A 92 -23.50 -10.12 -7.08
CA ALA A 92 -23.19 -11.11 -6.06
C ALA A 92 -24.34 -11.16 -5.05
N ILE A 93 -24.81 -12.36 -4.73
CA ILE A 93 -25.88 -12.64 -3.77
C ILE A 93 -25.47 -13.70 -2.74
N THR A 94 -24.36 -14.42 -2.98
CA THR A 94 -23.85 -15.46 -2.08
C THR A 94 -22.40 -15.20 -1.65
N PRO A 95 -22.00 -15.71 -0.47
CA PRO A 95 -20.64 -15.58 0.06
C PRO A 95 -19.51 -15.97 -0.90
N TRP A 96 -19.64 -17.10 -1.59
CA TRP A 96 -18.56 -17.65 -2.43
C TRP A 96 -18.30 -16.78 -3.67
N GLU A 97 -19.33 -16.10 -4.20
CA GLU A 97 -19.20 -15.17 -5.32
C GLU A 97 -18.28 -14.01 -4.93
N LEU A 98 -18.37 -13.51 -3.69
CA LEU A 98 -17.47 -12.47 -3.20
C LEU A 98 -16.01 -12.91 -3.26
N PHE A 99 -15.70 -14.15 -2.85
CA PHE A 99 -14.34 -14.70 -2.94
C PHE A 99 -13.88 -14.84 -4.40
N ALA A 100 -14.73 -15.37 -5.29
CA ALA A 100 -14.40 -15.51 -6.71
C ALA A 100 -14.10 -14.14 -7.37
N ILE A 101 -14.98 -13.16 -7.16
CA ILE A 101 -14.83 -11.80 -7.68
C ILE A 101 -13.57 -11.14 -7.08
N ARG A 102 -13.29 -11.37 -5.80
CA ARG A 102 -12.10 -10.85 -5.11
C ARG A 102 -10.81 -11.48 -5.60
N GLY A 103 -10.84 -12.76 -5.98
CA GLY A 103 -9.75 -13.44 -6.68
C GLY A 103 -9.48 -12.81 -8.04
N ALA A 104 -10.51 -12.61 -8.86
CA ALA A 104 -10.41 -11.93 -10.15
C ALA A 104 -9.86 -10.50 -10.01
N HIS A 105 -10.24 -9.79 -8.95
CA HIS A 105 -9.66 -8.48 -8.62
C HIS A 105 -8.15 -8.56 -8.36
N GLY A 106 -7.67 -9.60 -7.68
CA GLY A 106 -6.24 -9.82 -7.46
C GLY A 106 -5.44 -9.91 -8.76
N ILE A 107 -5.97 -10.64 -9.75
CA ILE A 107 -5.37 -10.75 -11.09
C ILE A 107 -5.32 -9.38 -11.76
N SER A 108 -6.44 -8.65 -11.80
CA SER A 108 -6.48 -7.28 -12.35
C SER A 108 -5.47 -6.35 -11.66
N ARG A 109 -5.36 -6.41 -10.33
CA ARG A 109 -4.43 -5.58 -9.55
C ARG A 109 -2.98 -5.88 -9.90
N SER A 110 -2.64 -7.16 -10.07
CA SER A 110 -1.28 -7.59 -10.42
C SER A 110 -0.80 -6.98 -11.74
N LEU A 111 -1.67 -6.87 -12.75
CA LEU A 111 -1.36 -6.25 -14.05
C LEU A 111 -1.31 -4.72 -13.99
N ARG A 112 -2.19 -4.10 -13.20
CA ARG A 112 -2.41 -2.65 -13.22
C ARG A 112 -1.25 -1.86 -12.63
N ASP A 113 -0.85 -2.20 -11.40
CA ASP A 113 0.06 -1.37 -10.60
C ASP A 113 1.48 -1.27 -11.23
N PRO A 114 2.10 -2.36 -11.74
CA PRO A 114 3.36 -2.28 -12.47
C PRO A 114 3.26 -1.46 -13.76
N SER A 115 2.19 -1.67 -14.54
CA SER A 115 1.98 -0.97 -15.80
C SER A 115 1.80 0.54 -15.60
N ALA A 116 1.03 0.94 -14.58
CA ALA A 116 0.86 2.34 -14.21
C ALA A 116 2.18 3.00 -13.79
N ASN A 117 2.96 2.31 -12.96
CA ASN A 117 4.25 2.83 -12.49
C ASN A 117 5.27 2.97 -13.63
N ALA A 118 5.33 1.98 -14.54
CA ALA A 118 6.20 2.03 -15.71
C ALA A 118 5.82 3.16 -16.66
N LEU A 119 4.52 3.32 -16.97
CA LEU A 119 4.03 4.41 -17.81
C LEU A 119 4.27 5.80 -17.19
N LEU A 120 4.13 5.93 -15.87
CA LEU A 120 4.48 7.16 -15.15
C LEU A 120 5.97 7.48 -15.24
N ALA A 121 6.85 6.47 -15.15
CA ALA A 121 8.30 6.64 -15.27
C ALA A 121 8.72 7.04 -16.69
N GLU A 122 8.11 6.44 -17.73
CA GLU A 122 8.40 6.75 -19.14
C GLU A 122 8.01 8.19 -19.52
N HIS A 123 6.97 8.74 -18.90
CA HIS A 123 6.43 10.07 -19.24
C HIS A 123 6.80 11.16 -18.22
N GLY A 124 7.49 10.82 -17.13
CA GLY A 124 7.88 11.74 -16.06
C GLY A 124 9.32 12.23 -16.20
N GLY A 125 9.54 13.49 -16.58
CA GLY A 125 10.89 14.05 -16.74
C GLY A 125 11.64 14.29 -15.42
N GLU A 126 12.98 14.14 -15.42
CA GLU A 126 13.86 13.98 -14.24
C GLU A 126 13.82 15.09 -13.16
N LYS A 127 13.49 16.35 -13.48
CA LYS A 127 13.81 17.50 -12.60
C LYS A 127 12.74 17.91 -11.56
N SER A 128 11.58 17.25 -11.49
CA SER A 128 10.58 17.51 -10.42
C SER A 128 9.71 16.30 -10.05
N VAL A 129 10.14 15.09 -10.42
CA VAL A 129 9.37 13.83 -10.30
C VAL A 129 8.89 13.58 -8.87
N ALA A 130 9.75 13.80 -7.87
CA ALA A 130 9.42 13.49 -6.48
C ALA A 130 8.24 14.31 -5.93
N SER A 131 8.21 15.62 -6.22
CA SER A 131 7.12 16.51 -5.77
C SER A 131 5.81 16.21 -6.52
N ALA A 132 5.88 15.98 -7.83
CA ALA A 132 4.72 15.60 -8.63
C ALA A 132 4.14 14.25 -8.17
N PHE A 133 5.00 13.28 -7.87
CA PHE A 133 4.59 11.98 -7.34
C PHE A 133 3.96 12.11 -5.95
N ALA A 134 4.52 12.95 -5.07
CA ALA A 134 3.94 13.23 -3.76
C ALA A 134 2.52 13.80 -3.87
N TRP A 135 2.31 14.83 -4.70
CA TRP A 135 0.97 15.40 -4.93
C TRP A 135 -0.01 14.39 -5.53
N TYR A 136 0.45 13.56 -6.47
CA TYR A 136 -0.35 12.47 -7.03
C TYR A 136 -0.80 11.46 -5.97
N GLN A 137 0.09 11.05 -5.07
CA GLN A 137 -0.26 10.12 -3.99
C GLN A 137 -1.19 10.76 -2.95
N THR A 138 -0.99 12.04 -2.62
CA THR A 138 -1.91 12.79 -1.76
C THR A 138 -3.31 12.83 -2.37
N ALA A 139 -3.41 13.22 -3.64
CA ALA A 139 -4.69 13.30 -4.33
C ALA A 139 -5.39 11.91 -4.42
N LYS A 140 -4.65 10.82 -4.63
CA LYS A 140 -5.18 9.44 -4.57
C LYS A 140 -5.71 9.05 -3.20
N THR A 141 -5.04 9.48 -2.15
CA THR A 141 -5.45 9.23 -0.76
C THR A 141 -6.74 9.98 -0.47
N VAL A 142 -6.81 11.26 -0.82
CA VAL A 142 -8.01 12.11 -0.71
C VAL A 142 -9.20 11.54 -1.48
N ALA A 143 -8.99 11.20 -2.75
CA ALA A 143 -9.99 10.57 -3.60
C ALA A 143 -10.54 9.27 -2.97
N GLY A 144 -9.66 8.40 -2.48
CA GLY A 144 -10.05 7.14 -1.86
C GLY A 144 -10.88 7.36 -0.60
N SER A 145 -10.54 8.34 0.23
CA SER A 145 -11.24 8.60 1.49
C SER A 145 -12.57 9.32 1.31
N LEU A 146 -12.65 10.30 0.41
CA LEU A 146 -13.91 10.91 -0.01
C LEU A 146 -14.88 9.86 -0.56
N SER A 147 -14.36 8.92 -1.35
CA SER A 147 -15.13 7.81 -1.88
C SER A 147 -15.66 6.87 -0.80
N ARG A 148 -14.86 6.53 0.21
CA ARG A 148 -15.34 5.74 1.37
C ARG A 148 -16.39 6.50 2.19
N ALA A 149 -16.22 7.82 2.34
CA ALA A 149 -17.23 8.68 2.97
C ALA A 149 -18.55 8.67 2.19
N LEU A 150 -18.47 8.83 0.86
CA LEU A 150 -19.62 8.73 -0.02
C LEU A 150 -20.27 7.34 0.08
N ALA A 151 -19.50 6.26 0.15
CA ALA A 151 -20.01 4.90 0.32
C ALA A 151 -20.85 4.76 1.58
N GLY A 152 -20.33 5.26 2.70
CA GLY A 152 -21.03 5.27 3.99
C GLY A 152 -22.33 6.05 3.94
N VAL A 153 -22.30 7.25 3.37
CA VAL A 153 -23.50 8.10 3.19
C VAL A 153 -24.53 7.41 2.29
N LEU A 154 -24.11 6.88 1.14
CA LEU A 154 -24.97 6.16 0.21
C LEU A 154 -25.63 4.96 0.90
N LEU A 155 -24.87 4.12 1.62
CA LEU A 155 -25.44 2.99 2.35
C LEU A 155 -26.44 3.44 3.42
N THR A 156 -26.21 4.56 4.09
CA THR A 156 -27.18 5.07 5.07
C THR A 156 -28.47 5.59 4.41
N ILE A 157 -28.38 6.45 3.38
CA ILE A 157 -29.56 7.06 2.76
C ILE A 157 -30.36 6.09 1.90
N THR A 158 -29.75 4.98 1.46
CA THR A 158 -30.41 3.97 0.62
C THR A 158 -30.76 2.70 1.39
N ALA A 159 -30.79 2.76 2.72
CA ALA A 159 -31.15 1.64 3.59
C ALA A 159 -30.32 0.37 3.31
N ALA A 160 -29.00 0.53 3.29
CA ALA A 160 -28.00 -0.52 3.05
C ALA A 160 -28.11 -1.21 1.68
N ASN A 161 -28.46 -0.46 0.63
CA ASN A 161 -28.47 -0.99 -0.74
C ASN A 161 -27.04 -1.14 -1.32
N TYR A 162 -26.39 -2.25 -1.00
CA TYR A 162 -25.02 -2.56 -1.46
C TYR A 162 -24.91 -2.67 -2.99
N THR A 163 -25.89 -3.29 -3.65
CA THR A 163 -25.94 -3.41 -5.12
C THR A 163 -25.83 -2.04 -5.79
N LEU A 164 -26.63 -1.06 -5.35
CA LEU A 164 -26.58 0.29 -5.91
C LEU A 164 -25.19 0.93 -5.72
N VAL A 165 -24.57 0.78 -4.55
CA VAL A 165 -23.22 1.31 -4.28
C VAL A 165 -22.18 0.68 -5.20
N PHE A 166 -22.25 -0.64 -5.43
CA PHE A 166 -21.35 -1.32 -6.36
C PHE A 166 -21.59 -0.94 -7.82
N LEU A 167 -22.85 -0.72 -8.25
CA LEU A 167 -23.16 -0.23 -9.59
C LEU A 167 -22.69 1.22 -9.81
N ILE A 168 -22.78 2.09 -8.81
CA ILE A 168 -22.18 3.43 -8.85
C ILE A 168 -20.66 3.31 -8.95
N ALA A 169 -20.05 2.42 -8.17
CA ALA A 169 -18.60 2.15 -8.26
C ALA A 169 -18.20 1.64 -9.64
N PHE A 170 -19.02 0.81 -10.28
CA PHE A 170 -18.85 0.38 -11.66
C PHE A 170 -18.90 1.55 -12.63
N GLY A 171 -19.93 2.40 -12.58
CA GLY A 171 -20.01 3.59 -13.44
C GLY A 171 -18.78 4.49 -13.33
N LEU A 172 -18.31 4.74 -12.10
CA LEU A 172 -17.06 5.49 -11.86
C LEU A 172 -15.81 4.76 -12.36
N SER A 173 -15.80 3.42 -12.38
CA SER A 173 -14.68 2.61 -12.88
C SER A 173 -14.54 2.61 -14.39
N VAL A 174 -15.60 2.95 -15.14
CA VAL A 174 -15.55 3.05 -16.61
C VAL A 174 -14.84 4.34 -17.05
N LEU A 175 -14.96 5.43 -16.29
CA LEU A 175 -14.29 6.71 -16.56
C LEU A 175 -12.76 6.59 -16.76
N PRO A 176 -11.99 5.92 -15.87
CA PRO A 176 -10.55 5.74 -16.07
C PRO A 176 -10.23 4.91 -17.32
N LEU A 177 -11.04 3.90 -17.64
CA LEU A 177 -10.88 3.12 -18.87
C LEU A 177 -11.02 4.00 -20.12
N LEU A 178 -12.05 4.84 -20.18
CA LEU A 178 -12.26 5.78 -21.29
C LEU A 178 -11.12 6.80 -21.40
N ALA A 179 -10.66 7.34 -20.26
CA ALA A 179 -9.55 8.28 -20.22
C ALA A 179 -8.26 7.67 -20.78
N VAL A 180 -7.88 6.47 -20.33
CA VAL A 180 -6.66 5.79 -20.80
C VAL A 180 -6.79 5.38 -22.27
N ALA A 181 -7.94 4.82 -22.68
CA ALA A 181 -8.15 4.39 -24.05
C ALA A 181 -8.02 5.54 -25.06
N ARG A 182 -8.50 6.74 -24.71
CA ARG A 182 -8.51 7.90 -25.60
C ARG A 182 -7.23 8.73 -25.60
N TYR A 183 -6.59 8.89 -24.43
CA TYR A 183 -5.50 9.88 -24.28
C TYR A 183 -4.10 9.28 -24.14
N VAL A 184 -3.96 8.01 -23.78
CA VAL A 184 -2.65 7.35 -23.73
C VAL A 184 -2.34 6.79 -25.11
N LYS A 185 -1.38 7.35 -25.84
CA LYS A 185 -0.90 6.82 -27.12
C LYS A 185 0.38 6.01 -26.89
N GLU A 186 0.49 4.85 -27.53
CA GLU A 186 1.68 4.02 -27.45
C GLU A 186 2.69 4.48 -28.50
N HIS A 187 3.81 5.07 -28.08
CA HIS A 187 4.92 5.33 -28.98
C HIS A 187 5.70 4.03 -29.14
N ARG A 188 5.38 3.27 -30.19
CA ARG A 188 6.27 2.20 -30.62
C ARG A 188 7.40 2.85 -31.38
N ASP A 189 8.55 3.00 -30.75
CA ASP A 189 9.77 3.26 -31.49
C ASP A 189 10.30 1.91 -32.03
N PRO A 190 10.20 1.63 -33.33
CA PRO A 190 10.67 0.39 -33.92
C PRO A 190 12.20 0.28 -33.94
N THR A 191 12.93 1.35 -33.60
CA THR A 191 14.40 1.40 -33.68
C THR A 191 15.11 0.99 -32.40
N VAL A 192 14.40 0.90 -31.26
CA VAL A 192 14.98 0.45 -29.98
C VAL A 192 14.95 -1.08 -29.91
N PRO A 193 16.10 -1.77 -29.92
CA PRO A 193 16.16 -3.23 -29.87
C PRO A 193 15.45 -3.77 -28.63
N ARG A 194 14.77 -4.92 -28.79
CA ARG A 194 14.02 -5.63 -27.74
C ARG A 194 14.83 -5.97 -26.47
N GLU A 195 16.15 -5.84 -26.49
CA GLU A 195 17.07 -6.26 -25.42
C GLU A 195 16.93 -5.47 -24.10
N HIS A 196 16.46 -4.22 -24.10
CA HIS A 196 16.25 -3.48 -22.85
C HIS A 196 14.97 -3.88 -22.09
N ARG A 197 14.13 -4.77 -22.66
CA ARG A 197 12.89 -5.23 -22.02
C ARG A 197 13.09 -6.22 -20.88
N GLY A 198 14.26 -6.86 -20.79
CA GLY A 198 14.60 -7.72 -19.65
C GLY A 198 14.75 -6.96 -18.34
N SER A 199 14.91 -5.63 -18.36
CA SER A 199 15.18 -4.85 -17.16
C SER A 199 13.93 -4.64 -16.30
N SER A 200 12.74 -4.40 -16.88
CA SER A 200 11.52 -4.20 -16.08
C SER A 200 11.05 -5.49 -15.41
N ALA A 201 11.11 -6.64 -16.11
CA ALA A 201 10.87 -7.94 -15.51
C ALA A 201 11.97 -8.34 -14.52
N ALA A 202 13.26 -8.11 -14.78
CA ALA A 202 14.33 -8.42 -13.83
C ALA A 202 14.36 -7.49 -12.59
N LEU A 203 13.95 -6.22 -12.74
CA LEU A 203 13.77 -5.25 -11.66
C LEU A 203 12.54 -5.60 -10.79
N LEU A 204 11.51 -6.24 -11.36
CA LEU A 204 10.25 -6.60 -10.67
C LEU A 204 10.18 -8.07 -10.22
N ALA A 205 10.93 -8.97 -10.85
CA ALA A 205 10.98 -10.41 -10.55
C ALA A 205 12.13 -10.77 -9.61
N GLY A 206 13.00 -9.83 -9.23
CA GLY A 206 14.07 -10.11 -8.28
C GLY A 206 14.99 -11.24 -8.73
N GLY A 207 15.39 -11.25 -10.01
CA GLY A 207 16.47 -12.08 -10.58
C GLY A 207 16.46 -13.57 -10.16
N GLU A 208 15.82 -14.39 -10.98
CA GLU A 208 15.67 -15.85 -10.80
C GLU A 208 16.96 -16.69 -10.91
N ASP A 209 18.12 -16.12 -11.22
CA ASP A 209 19.35 -16.91 -11.40
C ASP A 209 20.41 -16.64 -10.32
N ALA A 210 20.31 -17.39 -9.22
CA ALA A 210 21.38 -18.05 -8.48
C ALA A 210 20.86 -18.43 -7.09
N GLY A 211 20.97 -19.72 -6.75
CA GLY A 211 20.57 -20.30 -5.46
C GLY A 211 21.24 -19.62 -4.24
N PRO A 212 21.00 -20.13 -3.02
CA PRO A 212 21.50 -19.50 -1.80
C PRO A 212 23.03 -19.66 -1.71
N SER A 213 23.77 -18.80 -2.40
CA SER A 213 25.19 -18.62 -2.18
C SER A 213 25.37 -17.89 -0.86
N GLY A 214 25.36 -18.69 0.20
CA GLY A 214 25.88 -18.32 1.49
C GLY A 214 27.37 -18.03 1.37
N SER A 215 27.72 -16.76 1.36
CA SER A 215 28.89 -16.28 2.07
C SER A 215 28.64 -14.83 2.46
N ALA A 216 28.63 -14.60 3.77
CA ALA A 216 28.62 -13.25 4.31
C ALA A 216 29.92 -12.57 3.88
N MET A 217 29.86 -11.77 2.81
CA MET A 217 30.93 -10.83 2.52
C MET A 217 31.04 -9.87 3.72
N PRO A 218 32.23 -9.73 4.35
CA PRO A 218 32.39 -8.86 5.50
C PRO A 218 31.94 -7.43 5.18
N GLY A 219 30.90 -6.93 5.85
CA GLY A 219 30.41 -5.55 5.71
C GLY A 219 29.06 -5.36 5.00
N HIS A 220 28.40 -6.41 4.50
CA HIS A 220 27.04 -6.30 3.96
C HIS A 220 25.96 -6.58 5.03
N PRO A 221 24.95 -5.71 5.20
CA PRO A 221 23.83 -5.99 6.09
C PRO A 221 23.05 -7.22 5.60
N ARG A 222 22.72 -8.13 6.52
CA ARG A 222 21.83 -9.26 6.22
C ARG A 222 20.46 -8.70 5.88
N VAL A 223 19.89 -9.08 4.74
CA VAL A 223 18.60 -8.55 4.25
C VAL A 223 17.41 -9.11 5.03
N LEU A 224 17.49 -10.37 5.48
CA LEU A 224 16.38 -11.09 6.12
C LEU A 224 15.78 -10.37 7.36
N PRO A 225 16.57 -9.79 8.30
CA PRO A 225 16.01 -8.98 9.38
C PRO A 225 15.18 -7.79 8.89
N PHE A 226 15.56 -7.16 7.79
CA PHE A 226 14.77 -6.08 7.20
C PHE A 226 13.52 -6.60 6.51
N VAL A 227 13.56 -7.78 5.88
CA VAL A 227 12.33 -8.44 5.37
C VAL A 227 11.33 -8.67 6.51
N GLY A 228 11.81 -9.20 7.65
CA GLY A 228 11.00 -9.39 8.84
C GLY A 228 10.47 -8.07 9.41
N LEU A 229 11.29 -7.02 9.41
CA LEU A 229 10.88 -5.69 9.88
C LEU A 229 9.75 -5.13 9.00
N GLY A 230 9.91 -5.19 7.67
CA GLY A 230 8.89 -4.79 6.72
C GLY A 230 7.58 -5.58 6.90
N PHE A 231 7.67 -6.88 7.16
CA PHE A 231 6.51 -7.74 7.45
C PHE A 231 5.74 -7.28 8.68
N VAL A 232 6.41 -7.12 9.83
CA VAL A 232 5.73 -6.76 11.09
C VAL A 232 5.20 -5.33 11.02
N MET A 233 5.95 -4.42 10.39
CA MET A 233 5.51 -3.05 10.15
C MET A 233 4.30 -3.00 9.21
N ALA A 234 4.32 -3.65 8.05
CA ALA A 234 3.14 -3.68 7.19
C ALA A 234 1.95 -4.34 7.87
N GLY A 235 2.22 -5.43 8.60
CA GLY A 235 1.21 -6.19 9.30
C GLY A 235 0.44 -5.34 10.30
N THR A 236 1.13 -4.71 11.26
CA THR A 236 0.50 -3.82 12.26
C THR A 236 -0.33 -2.70 11.63
N ALA A 237 0.14 -2.11 10.52
CA ALA A 237 -0.54 -1.03 9.82
C ALA A 237 -1.85 -1.49 9.14
N GLU A 238 -1.91 -2.72 8.65
CA GLU A 238 -3.05 -3.20 7.85
C GLU A 238 -4.10 -3.98 8.64
N MET A 239 -3.83 -4.36 9.91
CA MET A 239 -4.73 -5.13 10.77
C MET A 239 -6.17 -4.58 10.80
N LEU A 240 -6.34 -3.27 11.02
CA LEU A 240 -7.66 -2.64 11.05
C LEU A 240 -8.12 -2.09 9.70
N ASN A 241 -7.25 -1.94 8.71
CA ASN A 241 -7.57 -1.15 7.52
C ASN A 241 -8.80 -1.66 6.77
N SER A 242 -8.88 -2.98 6.61
CA SER A 242 -9.97 -3.66 5.90
C SER A 242 -11.16 -3.99 6.81
N LEU A 243 -10.97 -3.97 8.14
CA LEU A 243 -11.99 -4.26 9.13
C LEU A 243 -12.64 -3.01 9.72
N PHE A 244 -12.09 -1.83 9.45
CA PHE A 244 -12.54 -0.57 10.05
C PHE A 244 -14.04 -0.29 9.85
N PRO A 245 -14.66 -0.49 8.66
CA PRO A 245 -16.10 -0.30 8.52
C PRO A 245 -16.90 -1.20 9.47
N VAL A 246 -16.47 -2.45 9.63
CA VAL A 246 -17.09 -3.42 10.55
C VAL A 246 -16.85 -3.00 12.01
N LEU A 247 -15.65 -2.54 12.35
CA LEU A 247 -15.34 -2.01 13.70
C LEU A 247 -16.22 -0.82 14.04
N ALA A 248 -16.35 0.14 13.14
CA ALA A 248 -17.15 1.33 13.37
C ALA A 248 -18.65 1.00 13.51
N THR A 249 -19.16 0.05 12.73
CA THR A 249 -20.60 -0.25 12.70
C THR A 249 -21.02 -1.33 13.70
N GLU A 250 -20.34 -2.47 13.76
CA GLU A 250 -20.71 -3.59 14.64
C GLU A 250 -20.20 -3.41 16.07
N TYR A 251 -18.98 -2.88 16.27
CA TYR A 251 -18.44 -2.69 17.62
C TYR A 251 -18.81 -1.33 18.21
N ALA A 252 -18.60 -0.24 17.46
CA ALA A 252 -18.91 1.11 17.96
C ALA A 252 -20.35 1.57 17.72
N GLY A 253 -21.19 0.75 17.09
CA GLY A 253 -22.61 1.06 16.86
C GLY A 253 -22.87 2.28 15.98
N LEU A 254 -21.87 2.72 15.20
CA LEU A 254 -22.00 3.90 14.34
C LEU A 254 -22.78 3.56 13.07
N SER A 255 -23.47 4.55 12.53
CA SER A 255 -24.04 4.45 11.18
C SER A 255 -22.94 4.30 10.12
N SER A 256 -23.29 3.71 8.97
CA SER A 256 -22.39 3.66 7.80
C SER A 256 -21.92 5.06 7.39
N ALA A 257 -22.78 6.08 7.44
CA ALA A 257 -22.42 7.47 7.18
C ALA A 257 -21.36 7.99 8.15
N GLN A 258 -21.53 7.77 9.45
CA GLN A 258 -20.53 8.14 10.46
C GLN A 258 -19.19 7.44 10.22
N ALA A 259 -19.20 6.13 10.00
CA ALA A 259 -18.00 5.35 9.67
C ALA A 259 -17.32 5.86 8.39
N GLY A 260 -18.10 6.22 7.37
CA GLY A 260 -17.60 6.82 6.13
C GLY A 260 -16.94 8.19 6.37
N VAL A 261 -17.63 9.10 7.06
CA VAL A 261 -17.14 10.46 7.37
C VAL A 261 -15.83 10.41 8.15
N ILE A 262 -15.63 9.42 9.02
CA ILE A 262 -14.37 9.24 9.75
C ILE A 262 -13.18 9.06 8.79
N TYR A 263 -13.33 8.41 7.63
CA TYR A 263 -12.25 8.34 6.63
C TYR A 263 -11.90 9.72 6.05
N ALA A 264 -12.88 10.61 5.85
CA ALA A 264 -12.62 11.96 5.37
C ALA A 264 -11.89 12.79 6.44
N VAL A 265 -12.33 12.70 7.71
CA VAL A 265 -11.68 13.35 8.85
C VAL A 265 -10.23 12.88 9.01
N SER A 266 -10.00 11.57 9.01
CA SER A 266 -8.66 11.00 9.19
C SER A 266 -7.69 11.40 8.07
N THR A 267 -8.23 11.61 6.87
CA THR A 267 -7.44 12.03 5.70
C THR A 267 -6.91 13.45 5.81
N LEU A 268 -7.64 14.35 6.46
CA LEU A 268 -7.11 15.68 6.77
C LEU A 268 -5.82 15.54 7.60
N GLY A 269 -5.82 14.65 8.60
CA GLY A 269 -4.61 14.32 9.37
C GLY A 269 -3.46 13.78 8.51
N ILE A 270 -3.74 12.90 7.54
CA ILE A 270 -2.71 12.38 6.62
C ILE A 270 -2.08 13.50 5.77
N ILE A 271 -2.89 14.41 5.22
CA ILE A 271 -2.42 15.49 4.34
C ILE A 271 -1.39 16.36 5.07
N PHE A 272 -1.63 16.70 6.33
CA PHE A 272 -0.73 17.54 7.11
C PHE A 272 0.45 16.77 7.72
N SER A 273 0.25 15.50 8.10
CA SER A 273 1.30 14.69 8.74
C SER A 273 2.38 14.21 7.77
N GLY A 274 2.05 13.94 6.50
CA GLY A 274 3.01 13.45 5.51
C GLY A 274 4.24 14.35 5.33
N PRO A 275 4.07 15.65 5.02
CA PRO A 275 5.18 16.60 4.91
C PRO A 275 5.99 16.73 6.20
N ILE A 276 5.32 16.74 7.36
CA ILE A 276 5.95 16.85 8.67
C ILE A 276 6.86 15.65 8.92
N PHE A 277 6.36 14.42 8.69
CA PHE A 277 7.16 13.21 8.89
C PHE A 277 8.26 13.02 7.85
N GLY A 278 8.06 13.50 6.62
CA GLY A 278 9.13 13.59 5.62
C GLY A 278 10.29 14.46 6.12
N TRP A 279 9.98 15.70 6.52
CA TRP A 279 10.97 16.61 7.09
C TRP A 279 11.66 16.02 8.33
N LEU A 280 10.89 15.43 9.25
CA LEU A 280 11.42 14.85 10.49
C LEU A 280 12.35 13.65 10.22
N SER A 281 12.01 12.81 9.22
CA SER A 281 12.82 11.68 8.78
C SER A 281 14.14 12.12 8.15
N ASP A 282 14.10 13.20 7.35
CA ASP A 282 15.24 13.64 6.56
C ASP A 282 16.21 14.53 7.36
N THR A 283 15.71 15.26 8.36
CA THR A 283 16.50 16.29 9.07
C THR A 283 16.75 16.02 10.55
N VAL A 284 15.90 15.22 11.22
CA VAL A 284 15.99 15.03 12.68
C VAL A 284 16.40 13.61 13.02
N SER A 285 15.51 12.63 12.83
CA SER A 285 15.81 11.23 13.15
C SER A 285 14.76 10.29 12.58
N ARG A 286 15.20 9.30 11.81
CA ARG A 286 14.34 8.21 11.34
C ARG A 286 13.80 7.38 12.50
N ARG A 287 14.62 7.14 13.52
CA ARG A 287 14.21 6.39 14.73
C ARG A 287 13.08 7.11 15.48
N LEU A 288 13.10 8.44 15.54
CA LEU A 288 12.00 9.21 16.12
C LEU A 288 10.69 9.04 15.33
N VAL A 289 10.76 9.08 13.99
CA VAL A 289 9.58 8.85 13.13
C VAL A 289 8.98 7.45 13.36
N LEU A 290 9.82 6.43 13.51
CA LEU A 290 9.40 5.07 13.83
C LEU A 290 8.77 4.96 15.23
N ALA A 291 9.36 5.61 16.23
CA ALA A 291 8.82 5.65 17.59
C ALA A 291 7.44 6.34 17.65
N VAL A 292 7.27 7.47 16.95
CA VAL A 292 5.98 8.18 16.85
C VAL A 292 4.90 7.27 16.27
N ARG A 293 5.23 6.46 15.26
CA ARG A 293 4.31 5.47 14.72
C ARG A 293 3.91 4.43 15.76
N ALA A 294 4.85 3.88 16.55
CA ALA A 294 4.54 2.90 17.58
C ALA A 294 3.60 3.47 18.66
N VAL A 295 3.84 4.74 19.06
CA VAL A 295 2.97 5.49 19.97
C VAL A 295 1.58 5.69 19.36
N ALA A 296 1.50 6.10 18.09
CA ALA A 296 0.22 6.30 17.40
C ALA A 296 -0.59 5.00 17.27
N ASN A 297 0.04 3.86 16.98
CA ASN A 297 -0.63 2.55 16.93
C ASN A 297 -1.12 2.11 18.33
N THR A 298 -0.30 2.29 19.36
CA THR A 298 -0.67 1.94 20.74
C THR A 298 -1.81 2.82 21.24
N GLY A 299 -1.67 4.14 21.10
CA GLY A 299 -2.67 5.12 21.51
C GLY A 299 -4.00 4.93 20.78
N SER A 300 -3.97 4.76 19.45
CA SER A 300 -5.20 4.48 18.68
C SER A 300 -5.86 3.17 19.10
N SER A 301 -5.10 2.11 19.38
CA SER A 301 -5.66 0.82 19.85
C SER A 301 -6.38 0.97 21.19
N ILE A 302 -5.83 1.75 22.12
CA ILE A 302 -6.47 2.07 23.40
C ILE A 302 -7.74 2.92 23.17
N LEU A 303 -7.66 3.95 22.31
CA LEU A 303 -8.80 4.80 22.01
C LEU A 303 -9.95 4.04 21.34
N TYR A 304 -9.65 3.15 20.40
CA TYR A 304 -10.63 2.27 19.78
C TYR A 304 -11.36 1.44 20.83
N LEU A 305 -10.63 0.87 21.79
CA LEU A 305 -11.19 0.00 22.81
C LEU A 305 -12.05 0.78 23.81
N LEU A 306 -11.53 1.89 24.35
CA LEU A 306 -12.13 2.59 25.49
C LEU A 306 -13.19 3.62 25.10
N PHE A 307 -13.15 4.15 23.88
CA PHE A 307 -14.07 5.21 23.43
C PHE A 307 -14.78 4.82 22.13
N PRO A 308 -15.70 3.84 22.16
CA PRO A 308 -16.49 3.41 21.00
C PRO A 308 -17.60 4.41 20.65
N THR A 309 -17.26 5.69 20.55
CA THR A 309 -18.14 6.79 20.14
C THR A 309 -17.66 7.38 18.83
N PHE A 310 -18.50 8.15 18.13
CA PHE A 310 -18.10 8.78 16.87
C PHE A 310 -16.79 9.60 17.02
N ALA A 311 -16.70 10.43 18.06
CA ALA A 311 -15.51 11.23 18.32
C ALA A 311 -14.30 10.37 18.69
N GLY A 312 -14.47 9.38 19.58
CA GLY A 312 -13.37 8.49 19.99
C GLY A 312 -12.80 7.68 18.82
N ILE A 313 -13.67 7.08 18.01
CA ILE A 313 -13.28 6.34 16.80
C ILE A 313 -12.67 7.26 15.74
N ALA A 314 -13.17 8.50 15.59
CA ALA A 314 -12.58 9.48 14.67
C ALA A 314 -11.15 9.86 15.06
N VAL A 315 -10.92 10.16 16.35
CA VAL A 315 -9.58 10.48 16.87
C VAL A 315 -8.66 9.26 16.78
N ALA A 316 -9.14 8.07 17.15
CA ALA A 316 -8.38 6.83 17.04
C ALA A 316 -7.95 6.58 15.58
N LYS A 317 -8.87 6.73 14.62
CA LYS A 317 -8.59 6.53 13.19
C LYS A 317 -7.64 7.56 12.63
N ALA A 318 -7.79 8.83 13.01
CA ALA A 318 -6.88 9.89 12.60
C ALA A 318 -5.46 9.62 13.11
N ALA A 319 -5.31 9.27 14.40
CA ALA A 319 -4.03 8.91 14.98
C ALA A 319 -3.40 7.68 14.29
N ASP A 320 -4.17 6.61 14.07
CA ASP A 320 -3.72 5.41 13.38
C ASP A 320 -3.24 5.72 11.95
N ASP A 321 -4.03 6.49 11.19
CA ASP A 321 -3.70 6.91 9.83
C ASP A 321 -2.46 7.79 9.73
N MET A 322 -2.32 8.75 10.65
CA MET A 322 -1.13 9.61 10.73
C MET A 322 0.12 8.79 11.08
N GLY A 323 0.02 7.85 12.02
CA GLY A 323 1.10 6.91 12.34
C GLY A 323 1.51 6.06 11.14
N ARG A 324 0.55 5.61 10.33
CA ARG A 324 0.82 4.91 9.06
C ARG A 324 1.46 5.80 8.00
N ALA A 325 1.10 7.08 7.94
CA ALA A 325 1.73 8.03 7.02
C ALA A 325 3.24 8.22 7.33
N ALA A 326 3.62 8.21 8.61
CA ALA A 326 5.00 8.29 9.07
C ALA A 326 5.88 7.12 8.57
N PHE A 327 5.28 5.95 8.31
CA PHE A 327 6.02 4.74 7.91
C PHE A 327 6.71 4.88 6.56
N ARG A 328 6.02 5.40 5.53
CA ARG A 328 6.49 5.31 4.15
C ARG A 328 7.82 6.02 3.90
N PRO A 329 8.04 7.28 4.35
CA PRO A 329 9.32 7.96 4.17
C PRO A 329 10.48 7.26 4.89
N ALA A 330 10.26 6.85 6.15
CA ALA A 330 11.27 6.16 6.95
C ALA A 330 11.63 4.78 6.36
N TRP A 331 10.64 4.02 5.90
CA TRP A 331 10.84 2.71 5.28
C TRP A 331 11.51 2.80 3.91
N GLY A 332 11.07 3.73 3.06
CA GLY A 332 11.64 3.92 1.73
C GLY A 332 13.12 4.34 1.79
N SER A 333 13.48 5.23 2.71
CA SER A 333 14.88 5.62 2.94
C SER A 333 15.72 4.45 3.47
N LEU A 334 15.21 3.66 4.41
CA LEU A 334 15.89 2.46 4.92
C LEU A 334 16.10 1.40 3.82
N MET A 335 15.08 1.14 2.99
CA MET A 335 15.21 0.25 1.83
C MET A 335 16.29 0.76 0.85
N ALA A 336 16.31 2.06 0.58
CA ALA A 336 17.28 2.66 -0.32
C ALA A 336 18.72 2.56 0.23
N GLU A 337 18.89 2.66 1.54
CA GLU A 337 20.17 2.52 2.23
C GLU A 337 20.66 1.07 2.27
N VAL A 338 19.84 0.13 2.76
CA VAL A 338 20.21 -1.30 2.84
C VAL A 338 20.58 -1.85 1.45
N SER A 339 19.82 -1.47 0.43
CA SER A 339 20.08 -1.86 -0.95
C SER A 339 21.26 -1.12 -1.60
N SER A 340 21.81 -0.07 -0.96
CA SER A 340 23.01 0.62 -1.47
C SER A 340 24.31 -0.13 -1.17
N PHE A 341 24.33 -0.98 -0.14
CA PHE A 341 25.49 -1.80 0.22
C PHE A 341 25.81 -2.82 -0.88
N ASP A 342 24.81 -3.38 -1.55
CA ASP A 342 24.98 -4.26 -2.71
C ASP A 342 24.38 -3.61 -3.97
N ARG A 343 25.15 -2.73 -4.61
CA ARG A 343 24.71 -2.03 -5.84
C ARG A 343 24.38 -2.98 -6.98
N ARG A 344 25.04 -4.15 -7.06
CA ARG A 344 24.83 -5.14 -8.13
C ARG A 344 23.47 -5.81 -7.99
N ASN A 345 23.05 -6.09 -6.76
CA ASN A 345 21.77 -6.74 -6.45
C ASN A 345 20.73 -5.79 -5.83
N ARG A 346 20.88 -4.47 -5.99
CA ARG A 346 20.02 -3.44 -5.36
C ARG A 346 18.53 -3.74 -5.56
N ALA A 347 18.13 -4.05 -6.79
CA ALA A 347 16.75 -4.34 -7.14
C ALA A 347 16.22 -5.62 -6.47
N ARG A 348 17.04 -6.67 -6.42
CA ARG A 348 16.72 -7.92 -5.72
C ARG A 348 16.55 -7.68 -4.22
N THR A 349 17.44 -6.90 -3.59
CA THR A 349 17.33 -6.53 -2.17
C THR A 349 16.06 -5.74 -1.87
N MET A 350 15.74 -4.74 -2.70
CA MET A 350 14.47 -4.01 -2.60
C MET A 350 13.27 -4.95 -2.78
N GLY A 351 13.34 -5.87 -3.75
CA GLY A 351 12.31 -6.89 -3.99
C GLY A 351 12.03 -7.74 -2.76
N TRP A 352 13.06 -8.30 -2.11
CA TRP A 352 12.91 -9.08 -0.88
C TRP A 352 12.26 -8.26 0.25
N MET A 353 12.70 -7.03 0.46
CA MET A 353 12.12 -6.15 1.49
C MET A 353 10.64 -5.83 1.20
N SER A 354 10.29 -5.57 -0.07
CA SER A 354 8.90 -5.36 -0.49
C SER A 354 8.04 -6.63 -0.38
N MET A 355 8.60 -7.81 -0.61
CA MET A 355 7.88 -9.07 -0.39
C MET A 355 7.52 -9.26 1.09
N GLY A 356 8.40 -8.88 2.01
CA GLY A 356 8.10 -8.88 3.44
C GLY A 356 6.91 -7.97 3.77
N GLU A 357 6.93 -6.73 3.26
CA GLU A 357 5.84 -5.77 3.41
C GLU A 357 4.51 -6.32 2.86
N ASP A 358 4.50 -6.80 1.62
CA ASP A 358 3.32 -7.34 0.96
C ASP A 358 2.72 -8.54 1.72
N ALA A 359 3.58 -9.45 2.19
CA ALA A 359 3.16 -10.61 2.96
C ALA A 359 2.55 -10.22 4.31
N GLY A 360 3.17 -9.26 5.01
CA GLY A 360 2.65 -8.74 6.27
C GLY A 360 1.30 -8.07 6.10
N ALA A 361 1.17 -7.21 5.09
CA ALA A 361 -0.07 -6.54 4.72
C ALA A 361 -1.19 -7.52 4.31
N ALA A 362 -0.84 -8.62 3.63
CA ALA A 362 -1.80 -9.63 3.21
C ALA A 362 -2.31 -10.49 4.37
N LEU A 363 -1.45 -10.90 5.30
CA LEU A 363 -1.83 -11.79 6.40
C LEU A 363 -2.48 -11.06 7.59
N ALA A 364 -2.17 -9.78 7.78
CA ALA A 364 -2.65 -9.02 8.94
C ALA A 364 -4.18 -8.94 9.07
N PRO A 365 -4.98 -8.70 8.01
CA PRO A 365 -6.44 -8.71 8.13
C PRO A 365 -7.00 -10.06 8.57
N ILE A 366 -6.39 -11.18 8.15
CA ILE A 366 -6.81 -12.53 8.57
C ILE A 366 -6.57 -12.69 10.06
N LEU A 367 -5.34 -12.39 10.52
CA LEU A 367 -4.99 -12.49 11.93
C LEU A 367 -5.86 -11.55 12.78
N ALA A 368 -6.06 -10.31 12.33
CA ALA A 368 -6.88 -9.35 13.05
C ALA A 368 -8.32 -9.81 13.20
N ALA A 369 -8.92 -10.32 12.12
CA ALA A 369 -10.29 -10.76 12.12
C ALA A 369 -10.48 -12.09 12.87
N PHE A 370 -9.47 -12.96 12.85
CA PHE A 370 -9.42 -14.17 13.69
C PHE A 370 -9.39 -13.78 15.18
N LEU A 371 -8.42 -12.95 15.61
CA LEU A 371 -8.29 -12.52 17.00
C LEU A 371 -9.58 -11.86 17.52
N TRP A 372 -10.20 -11.00 16.71
CA TRP A 372 -11.46 -10.38 17.07
C TRP A 372 -12.61 -11.39 17.08
N GLY A 373 -12.73 -12.24 16.06
CA GLY A 373 -13.78 -13.25 15.97
C GLY A 373 -13.75 -14.29 17.10
N THR A 374 -12.57 -14.68 17.57
CA THR A 374 -12.43 -15.72 18.60
C THR A 374 -12.40 -15.19 20.03
N TRP A 375 -11.70 -14.07 20.26
CA TRP A 375 -11.42 -13.56 21.61
C TRP A 375 -11.90 -12.12 21.83
N GLY A 376 -12.61 -11.54 20.85
CA GLY A 376 -13.16 -10.20 20.95
C GLY A 376 -12.18 -9.09 20.60
N ILE A 377 -12.71 -7.87 20.51
CA ILE A 377 -11.97 -6.67 20.11
C ILE A 377 -10.80 -6.37 21.06
N ALA A 378 -10.94 -6.68 22.36
CA ALA A 378 -9.91 -6.44 23.36
C ALA A 378 -8.65 -7.28 23.08
N ALA A 379 -8.81 -8.53 22.66
CA ALA A 379 -7.69 -9.39 22.28
C ALA A 379 -6.98 -8.86 21.03
N LEU A 380 -7.74 -8.41 20.02
CA LEU A 380 -7.18 -7.75 18.85
C LEU A 380 -6.38 -6.49 19.23
N MET A 381 -6.96 -5.58 20.02
CA MET A 381 -6.28 -4.34 20.42
C MET A 381 -5.06 -4.61 21.30
N GLY A 382 -5.17 -5.53 22.26
CA GLY A 382 -4.05 -5.97 23.10
C GLY A 382 -2.90 -6.54 22.26
N PHE A 383 -3.22 -7.40 21.28
CA PHE A 383 -2.22 -7.92 20.34
C PHE A 383 -1.58 -6.81 19.51
N ARG A 384 -2.36 -5.82 19.03
CA ARG A 384 -1.81 -4.67 18.30
C ARG A 384 -0.81 -3.87 19.14
N VAL A 385 -1.07 -3.69 20.43
CA VAL A 385 -0.17 -2.99 21.37
C VAL A 385 1.11 -3.80 21.58
N VAL A 386 0.99 -5.10 21.88
CA VAL A 386 2.15 -5.99 22.06
C VAL A 386 3.00 -6.04 20.79
N LEU A 387 2.38 -6.17 19.62
CA LEU A 387 3.08 -6.22 18.35
C LEU A 387 3.78 -4.89 18.04
N ALA A 388 3.19 -3.75 18.36
CA ALA A 388 3.86 -2.45 18.22
C ALA A 388 5.08 -2.31 19.12
N ALA A 389 4.99 -2.74 20.39
CA ALA A 389 6.12 -2.75 21.31
C ALA A 389 7.23 -3.69 20.83
N ALA A 390 6.87 -4.88 20.34
CA ALA A 390 7.81 -5.84 19.75
C ALA A 390 8.47 -5.28 18.48
N THR A 391 7.71 -4.56 17.64
CA THR A 391 8.24 -3.89 16.45
C THR A 391 9.26 -2.83 16.83
N GLU A 392 8.95 -1.99 17.81
CA GLU A 392 9.86 -0.95 18.27
C GLU A 392 11.15 -1.55 18.84
N LEU A 393 11.04 -2.58 19.69
CA LEU A 393 12.20 -3.32 20.18
C LEU A 393 13.02 -3.92 19.03
N TYR A 394 12.35 -4.47 18.02
CA TYR A 394 13.02 -5.06 16.86
C TYR A 394 13.78 -4.02 16.04
N VAL A 395 13.20 -2.82 15.84
CA VAL A 395 13.89 -1.67 15.23
C VAL A 395 15.14 -1.31 16.03
N LEU A 396 15.05 -1.24 17.36
CA LEU A 396 16.19 -0.92 18.22
C LEU A 396 17.33 -1.94 18.08
N LEU A 397 16.99 -3.23 17.97
CA LEU A 397 17.98 -4.30 17.85
C LEU A 397 18.67 -4.28 16.47
N ILE A 398 17.92 -3.99 15.40
CA ILE A 398 18.47 -3.95 14.04
C ILE A 398 19.31 -2.68 13.82
N THR A 399 18.85 -1.52 14.30
CA THR A 399 19.55 -0.25 14.10
C THR A 399 20.83 -0.15 14.94
N ARG A 400 20.89 -0.78 16.12
CA ARG A 400 22.13 -0.88 16.94
C ARG A 400 23.23 -1.76 16.34
N SER A 401 23.01 -2.42 15.20
CA SER A 401 24.01 -3.27 14.53
C SER A 401 25.21 -2.42 14.03
N PRO A 402 26.46 -2.96 13.99
CA PRO A 402 27.70 -2.22 13.71
C PRO A 402 27.78 -1.43 12.38
N ALA A 403 26.75 -1.49 11.53
CA ALA A 403 26.63 -0.74 10.29
C ALA A 403 26.47 0.77 10.52
N GLU A 404 25.72 1.22 11.54
CA GLU A 404 25.63 2.66 11.89
C GLU A 404 26.88 3.17 12.61
N GLN A 405 27.54 2.34 13.43
CA GLN A 405 28.77 2.74 14.14
C GLN A 405 29.97 3.02 13.22
N ARG A 406 29.96 2.49 11.98
CA ARG A 406 30.96 2.85 10.96
C ARG A 406 30.63 4.15 10.22
N VAL A 407 29.39 4.62 10.28
CA VAL A 407 28.90 5.82 9.59
C VAL A 407 29.08 7.07 10.45
N GLU A 408 29.01 6.95 11.78
CA GLU A 408 29.28 8.06 12.70
C GLU A 408 30.77 8.36 12.92
N ARG A 409 31.70 7.53 12.44
CA ARG A 409 33.12 7.88 12.41
C ARG A 409 33.41 8.57 11.07
N PRO A 410 33.70 9.89 11.04
CA PRO A 410 34.33 10.47 9.87
C PRO A 410 35.56 9.65 9.56
N ALA A 411 35.75 9.27 8.29
CA ALA A 411 36.98 8.63 7.85
C ALA A 411 38.14 9.46 8.38
N ALA A 412 38.90 8.92 9.33
CA ALA A 412 40.11 9.56 9.81
C ALA A 412 40.96 9.81 8.57
N ILE A 413 41.17 11.09 8.26
CA ILE A 413 42.04 11.53 7.18
C ILE A 413 43.41 10.96 7.53
N LEU A 414 43.77 9.83 6.91
CA LEU A 414 45.12 9.29 7.01
C LEU A 414 46.05 10.36 6.44
N PRO A 415 47.00 10.91 7.23
CA PRO A 415 47.93 11.89 6.70
C PRO A 415 48.72 11.23 5.58
N ALA A 416 48.75 11.91 4.43
CA ALA A 416 49.47 11.48 3.24
C ALA A 416 50.91 11.10 3.62
N ARG A 417 51.28 9.85 3.37
CA ARG A 417 52.69 9.42 3.39
C ARG A 417 53.46 10.34 2.46
N ARG A 418 54.32 11.20 3.02
CA ARG A 418 55.37 11.88 2.26
C ARG A 418 56.25 10.81 1.63
N ALA A 419 56.20 10.73 0.29
CA ALA A 419 57.17 10.01 -0.48
C ALA A 419 58.54 10.68 -0.28
N GLY A 420 59.56 9.87 -0.01
CA GLY A 420 60.92 10.34 0.21
C GLY A 420 61.53 11.00 -1.02
N ARG A 421 62.37 11.99 -0.74
CA ARG A 421 63.60 12.28 -1.47
C ARG A 421 64.66 12.68 -0.46
#